data_AF-A0A8C3UTD1-F1
#
_entry.id   AF-A0A8C3UTD1-F1
#
_cell.length_a   1.000
_cell.length_b   1.000
_cell.length_c   1.000
_cell.angle_alpha   90.00
_cell.angle_beta   90.00
_cell.angle_gamma   90.00
#
_symmetry.space_group_name_H-M   'P 1'
#
loop_
_entity.id
_entity.type
_entity.pdbx_description
1 polymer ?
#
loop_
_entity_poly.entity_id
_entity_poly.type
_entity_poly.pdbx_seq_one_letter_code
_entity_poly.pdbx_strand_id
1 'polypeptide(L)'
;PAVALRWPFPPGALPALSAAFLQVALVSGAVRALGLCLPPLGGAFGAPARAAALVGSCPLAALQLGGPLAAALSDRFGPRGVAMVGGAMAGAGLFLGAFATRLEHLYLSLGGLTGLGWSLSFTPALGAVSRWFPQRRTLATGLAVSGAAVSGLALTPLVPLALDAYGWRGALLLLAAVSLHLVAAAALLRPPRSVPEPPEPPEPPGERRGLLRLLRHGPFLRYAAAFALLDAGYYVPFVHGAARALELGHDGRRAGAVVAAMAVLDGGGRVAAGWLAARPAAAPLRHLAAWAALAGSAAWLLPLGRSFGALAALAAAYGVCAGAVVPLQFAGVAEVVGAGRAALGIGLMQMFESVGSLLGAPLAGWLRDVTGDFTASFLAAGAFLVASSLLILTLPPAPPEPPPGSPRAALEPPV
;
A
#
# COMPACT_ATOMS: atom_id res chain seq x y z
N PRO A 1 -2.72 -28.56 28.34
CA PRO A 1 -2.28 -27.29 28.98
C PRO A 1 -2.17 -26.17 27.94
N ALA A 2 -3.10 -25.21 28.01
CA ALA A 2 -3.26 -24.14 27.03
C ALA A 2 -1.96 -23.36 26.82
N VAL A 3 -1.47 -23.34 25.57
CA VAL A 3 -0.50 -22.35 25.10
C VAL A 3 -1.22 -21.01 25.10
N ALA A 4 -1.25 -20.37 26.26
CA ALA A 4 -1.66 -18.98 26.37
C ALA A 4 -0.72 -18.19 25.44
N LEU A 5 -1.28 -17.61 24.39
CA LEU A 5 -0.64 -16.62 23.52
C LEU A 5 -0.21 -15.42 24.39
N ARG A 6 0.88 -15.54 25.13
CA ARG A 6 1.48 -14.41 25.83
C ARG A 6 2.05 -13.49 24.76
N TRP A 7 1.41 -12.35 24.59
CA TRP A 7 1.79 -11.27 23.67
C TRP A 7 3.22 -10.81 24.01
N PRO A 8 4.26 -11.18 23.23
CA PRO A 8 5.64 -11.16 23.70
C PRO A 8 6.37 -9.85 23.38
N PHE A 9 5.64 -8.76 23.16
CA PHE A 9 6.23 -7.54 22.59
C PHE A 9 6.54 -6.47 23.65
N PRO A 10 7.64 -5.71 23.46
CA PRO A 10 8.03 -4.64 24.36
C PRO A 10 6.93 -3.55 24.48
N PRO A 11 6.84 -2.88 25.64
CA PRO A 11 5.89 -1.80 25.86
C PRO A 11 6.12 -0.67 24.83
N GLY A 12 5.14 -0.44 23.96
CA GLY A 12 5.21 0.52 22.84
C GLY A 12 4.98 -0.10 21.46
N ALA A 13 5.17 -1.41 21.30
CA ALA A 13 4.96 -2.11 20.03
C ALA A 13 3.50 -2.08 19.57
N LEU A 14 2.54 -2.31 20.49
CA LEU A 14 1.11 -2.29 20.18
C LEU A 14 0.63 -0.88 19.79
N PRO A 15 0.94 0.20 20.53
CA PRO A 15 0.66 1.56 20.09
C PRO A 15 1.23 1.90 18.71
N ALA A 16 2.46 1.48 18.40
CA ALA A 16 3.07 1.71 17.09
C ALA A 16 2.36 0.94 15.97
N LEU A 17 1.93 -0.30 16.23
CA LEU A 17 1.14 -1.09 15.28
C LEU A 17 -0.24 -0.47 15.05
N SER A 18 -0.94 -0.07 16.11
CA SER A 18 -2.23 0.62 16.02
C SER A 18 -2.09 1.95 15.27
N ALA A 19 -1.02 2.70 15.52
CA ALA A 19 -0.69 3.92 14.79
C ALA A 19 -0.59 3.64 13.29
N ALA A 20 0.23 2.66 12.90
CA ALA A 20 0.42 2.32 11.49
C ALA A 20 -0.86 1.79 10.84
N PHE A 21 -1.64 0.97 11.55
CA PHE A 21 -2.96 0.56 11.09
C PHE A 21 -3.86 1.76 10.78
N LEU A 22 -3.94 2.73 11.69
CA LEU A 22 -4.74 3.94 11.50
C LEU A 22 -4.21 4.81 10.37
N GLN A 23 -2.88 4.98 10.25
CA GLN A 23 -2.26 5.71 9.13
C GLN A 23 -2.67 5.09 7.80
N VAL A 24 -2.49 3.77 7.64
CA VAL A 24 -2.85 3.07 6.40
C VAL A 24 -4.36 3.14 6.14
N ALA A 25 -5.18 2.89 7.17
CA ALA A 25 -6.63 2.97 7.04
C ALA A 25 -7.10 4.35 6.56
N LEU A 26 -6.64 5.42 7.22
CA LEU A 26 -7.04 6.79 6.90
C LEU A 26 -6.52 7.23 5.53
N VAL A 27 -5.25 6.96 5.18
CA VAL A 27 -4.69 7.29 3.86
C VAL A 27 -5.43 6.55 2.74
N SER A 28 -5.51 5.21 2.81
CA SER A 28 -6.19 4.43 1.76
C SER A 28 -7.69 4.74 1.68
N GLY A 29 -8.31 5.04 2.82
CA GLY A 29 -9.69 5.46 2.91
C GLY A 29 -9.94 6.78 2.20
N ALA A 30 -9.11 7.79 2.48
CA ALA A 30 -9.20 9.11 1.86
C ALA A 30 -8.93 9.06 0.35
N VAL A 31 -7.97 8.25 -0.09
CA VAL A 31 -7.71 7.99 -1.53
C VAL A 31 -8.96 7.48 -2.24
N ARG A 32 -9.61 6.44 -1.69
CA ARG A 32 -10.81 5.86 -2.31
C ARG A 32 -12.00 6.82 -2.27
N ALA A 33 -12.18 7.50 -1.14
CA ALA A 33 -13.21 8.51 -0.99
C ALA A 33 -13.06 9.65 -2.01
N LEU A 34 -11.82 10.08 -2.26
CA LEU A 34 -11.55 11.09 -3.27
C LEU A 34 -11.96 10.61 -4.67
N GLY A 35 -11.70 9.35 -5.01
CA GLY A 35 -12.16 8.74 -6.26
C GLY A 35 -13.67 8.85 -6.49
N LEU A 36 -14.47 8.65 -5.44
CA LEU A 36 -15.94 8.80 -5.48
C LEU A 36 -16.38 10.26 -5.61
N CYS A 37 -15.54 11.22 -5.19
CA CYS A 37 -15.83 12.66 -5.33
C CYS A 37 -15.52 13.20 -6.73
N LEU A 38 -14.77 12.48 -7.57
CA LEU A 38 -14.32 12.99 -8.88
C LEU A 38 -15.46 13.27 -9.87
N PRO A 39 -16.48 12.40 -10.04
CA PRO A 39 -17.57 12.68 -10.98
C PRO A 39 -18.34 13.99 -10.67
N PRO A 40 -18.85 14.24 -9.45
CA PRO A 40 -19.55 15.49 -9.15
C PRO A 40 -18.61 16.71 -9.21
N LEU A 41 -17.33 16.54 -8.85
CA LEU A 41 -16.32 17.58 -8.99
C LEU A 41 -16.11 17.94 -10.47
N GLY A 42 -15.92 16.95 -11.35
CA GLY A 42 -15.73 17.16 -12.78
C GLY A 42 -16.90 17.91 -13.41
N GLY A 43 -18.13 17.54 -13.03
CA GLY A 43 -19.34 18.25 -13.44
C GLY A 43 -19.38 19.71 -12.98
N ALA A 44 -19.01 19.99 -11.72
CA ALA A 44 -19.02 21.34 -11.16
C ALA A 44 -18.05 22.32 -11.85
N PHE A 45 -16.94 21.82 -12.38
CA PHE A 45 -15.96 22.63 -13.12
C PHE A 45 -16.15 22.60 -14.64
N GLY A 46 -17.15 21.88 -15.16
CA GLY A 46 -17.29 21.63 -16.60
C GLY A 46 -16.02 21.01 -17.21
N ALA A 47 -15.28 20.24 -16.41
CA ALA A 47 -13.94 19.79 -16.77
C ALA A 47 -14.02 18.66 -17.80
N PRO A 48 -13.16 18.65 -18.82
CA PRO A 48 -13.05 17.49 -19.70
C PRO A 48 -12.61 16.27 -18.87
N ALA A 49 -13.08 15.08 -19.24
CA ALA A 49 -12.83 13.84 -18.48
C ALA A 49 -11.35 13.61 -18.15
N ARG A 50 -10.45 13.94 -19.09
CA ARG A 50 -8.99 13.89 -18.88
C ARG A 50 -8.49 14.76 -17.72
N ALA A 51 -9.04 15.97 -17.58
CA ALA A 51 -8.65 16.90 -16.53
C ALA A 51 -9.23 16.48 -15.17
N ALA A 52 -10.49 16.02 -15.14
CA ALA A 52 -11.08 15.46 -13.94
C ALA A 52 -10.34 14.20 -13.44
N ALA A 53 -9.88 13.34 -14.36
CA ALA A 53 -9.07 12.17 -14.03
C ALA A 53 -7.73 12.54 -13.39
N LEU A 54 -7.07 13.61 -13.85
CA LEU A 54 -5.83 14.11 -13.26
C LEU A 54 -6.01 14.57 -11.80
N VAL A 55 -7.16 15.13 -11.44
CA VAL A 55 -7.46 15.50 -10.04
C VAL A 55 -7.43 14.27 -9.12
N GLY A 56 -7.83 13.10 -9.63
CA GLY A 56 -7.79 11.84 -8.90
C GLY A 56 -6.44 11.13 -8.89
N SER A 57 -5.70 11.20 -10.01
CA SER A 57 -4.44 10.47 -10.16
C SER A 57 -3.21 11.24 -9.65
N CYS A 58 -3.20 12.58 -9.69
CA CYS A 58 -2.09 13.38 -9.15
C CYS A 58 -1.80 13.11 -7.66
N PRO A 59 -2.80 13.06 -6.75
CA PRO A 59 -2.57 12.76 -5.33
C PRO A 59 -1.94 11.38 -5.12
N LEU A 60 -2.40 10.38 -5.88
CA LEU A 60 -1.87 9.02 -5.85
C LEU A 60 -0.43 8.96 -6.36
N ALA A 61 -0.13 9.65 -7.46
CA ALA A 61 1.22 9.78 -7.98
C ALA A 61 2.14 10.47 -6.97
N ALA A 62 1.69 11.56 -6.34
CA ALA A 62 2.46 12.27 -5.32
C ALA A 62 2.68 11.43 -4.04
N LEU A 63 1.70 10.61 -3.63
CA LEU A 63 1.85 9.64 -2.55
C LEU A 63 3.01 8.67 -2.85
N GLN A 64 3.00 8.07 -4.03
CA GLN A 64 3.95 7.01 -4.37
C GLN A 64 5.33 7.56 -4.76
N LEU A 65 5.40 8.64 -5.55
CA LEU A 65 6.66 9.32 -5.91
C LEU A 65 7.30 10.06 -4.73
N GLY A 66 6.50 10.45 -3.73
CA GLY A 66 6.97 11.07 -2.50
C GLY A 66 7.67 10.09 -1.55
N GLY A 67 7.58 8.78 -1.79
CA GLY A 67 8.11 7.73 -0.92
C GLY A 67 9.59 7.93 -0.51
N PRO A 68 10.52 8.19 -1.45
CA PRO A 68 11.93 8.41 -1.11
C PRO A 68 12.15 9.66 -0.26
N LEU A 69 11.38 10.73 -0.51
CA LEU A 69 11.43 11.96 0.29
C LEU A 69 10.92 11.69 1.71
N ALA A 70 9.80 10.98 1.84
CA ALA A 70 9.23 10.61 3.14
C ALA A 70 10.19 9.75 3.96
N ALA A 71 10.85 8.78 3.32
CA ALA A 71 11.86 7.96 3.98
C ALA A 71 13.08 8.79 4.42
N ALA A 72 13.64 9.62 3.54
CA ALA A 72 14.80 10.45 3.87
C ALA A 72 14.52 11.45 5.00
N LEU A 73 13.33 12.04 5.02
CA LEU A 73 12.90 12.92 6.10
C LEU A 73 12.70 12.13 7.41
N SER A 74 12.12 10.93 7.34
CA SER A 74 11.90 10.06 8.50
C SER A 74 13.22 9.61 9.14
N ASP A 75 14.24 9.32 8.33
CA ASP A 75 15.55 8.94 8.84
C ASP A 75 16.24 10.13 9.53
N ARG A 76 16.07 11.35 9.00
CA ARG A 76 16.69 12.57 9.54
C ARG A 76 15.97 13.15 10.76
N PHE A 77 14.65 13.19 10.73
CA PHE A 77 13.81 13.90 11.73
C PHE A 77 12.99 12.96 12.61
N GLY A 78 13.08 11.65 12.36
CA GLY A 78 12.32 10.62 13.05
C GLY A 78 10.91 10.41 12.46
N PRO A 79 10.35 9.20 12.57
CA PRO A 79 9.09 8.84 11.92
C PRO A 79 7.88 9.61 12.48
N ARG A 80 7.91 9.94 13.78
CA ARG A 80 6.82 10.64 14.47
C ARG A 80 6.56 12.04 13.90
N GLY A 81 7.60 12.88 13.87
CA GLY A 81 7.47 14.27 13.45
C GLY A 81 7.07 14.39 11.99
N VAL A 82 7.70 13.57 11.14
CA VAL A 82 7.41 13.55 9.70
C VAL A 82 5.98 13.09 9.42
N ALA A 83 5.49 12.05 10.09
CA ALA A 83 4.11 11.60 9.91
C ALA A 83 3.07 12.59 10.45
N MET A 84 3.38 13.33 11.51
CA MET A 84 2.51 14.41 12.01
C MET A 84 2.43 15.57 11.01
N VAL A 85 3.56 16.00 10.46
CA VAL A 85 3.60 17.02 9.39
C VAL A 85 2.83 16.53 8.16
N GLY A 86 3.04 15.28 7.75
CA GLY A 86 2.33 14.65 6.65
C GLY A 86 0.81 14.66 6.83
N GLY A 87 0.34 14.30 8.04
CA GLY A 87 -1.09 14.28 8.36
C GLY A 87 -1.72 15.68 8.35
N ALA A 88 -1.01 16.68 8.90
CA ALA A 88 -1.45 18.07 8.87
C ALA A 88 -1.49 18.60 7.42
N MET A 89 -0.47 18.26 6.62
CA MET A 89 -0.38 18.62 5.21
C MET A 89 -1.53 17.99 4.40
N ALA A 90 -1.83 16.71 4.64
CA ALA A 90 -2.94 16.01 4.01
C ALA A 90 -4.30 16.63 4.34
N GLY A 91 -4.55 16.92 5.62
CA GLY A 91 -5.76 17.60 6.06
C GLY A 91 -5.90 18.99 5.47
N ALA A 92 -4.82 19.78 5.45
CA ALA A 92 -4.81 21.12 4.86
C ALA A 92 -5.09 21.10 3.36
N GLY A 93 -4.52 20.15 2.60
CA GLY A 93 -4.75 20.02 1.16
C GLY A 93 -6.21 19.68 0.80
N LEU A 94 -6.83 18.79 1.57
CA LEU A 94 -8.25 18.47 1.43
C LEU A 94 -9.14 19.67 1.81
N PHE A 95 -8.81 20.35 2.91
CA PHE A 95 -9.53 21.54 3.36
C PHE A 95 -9.48 22.66 2.30
N LEU A 96 -8.28 22.99 1.80
CA LEU A 96 -8.10 23.99 0.74
C LEU A 96 -8.80 23.57 -0.56
N GLY A 97 -8.81 22.28 -0.89
CA GLY A 97 -9.52 21.74 -2.05
C GLY A 97 -11.02 22.01 -2.02
N ALA A 98 -11.65 22.02 -0.84
CA ALA A 98 -13.06 22.35 -0.69
C ALA A 98 -13.40 23.79 -1.11
N PHE A 99 -12.41 24.70 -1.12
CA PHE A 99 -12.57 26.10 -1.54
C PHE A 99 -12.06 26.36 -2.97
N ALA A 100 -11.73 25.31 -3.73
CA ALA A 100 -11.26 25.46 -5.10
C ALA A 100 -12.30 26.15 -6.01
N THR A 101 -11.85 27.13 -6.78
CA THR A 101 -12.64 27.85 -7.79
C THR A 101 -12.14 27.59 -9.20
N ARG A 102 -10.97 26.95 -9.34
CA ARG A 102 -10.39 26.50 -10.60
C ARG A 102 -9.70 25.15 -10.41
N LEU A 103 -9.51 24.40 -11.50
CA LEU A 103 -8.89 23.06 -11.47
C LEU A 103 -7.45 23.10 -10.95
N GLU A 104 -6.73 24.19 -11.21
CA GLU A 104 -5.35 24.38 -10.75
C GLU A 104 -5.26 24.37 -9.22
N HIS A 105 -6.27 24.90 -8.53
CA HIS A 105 -6.32 24.85 -7.06
C HIS A 105 -6.37 23.41 -6.58
N LEU A 106 -7.11 22.54 -7.28
CA LEU A 106 -7.24 21.12 -6.93
C LEU A 106 -5.97 20.34 -7.25
N TYR A 107 -5.28 20.64 -8.34
CA TYR A 107 -3.98 20.01 -8.63
C TYR A 107 -2.94 20.36 -7.56
N LEU A 108 -2.91 21.61 -7.10
CA LEU A 108 -1.99 22.04 -6.06
C LEU A 108 -2.39 21.50 -4.67
N SER A 109 -3.67 21.60 -4.31
CA SER A 109 -4.15 21.22 -2.98
C SER A 109 -4.28 19.70 -2.83
N LEU A 110 -4.97 19.02 -3.73
CA LEU A 110 -5.18 17.58 -3.66
C LEU A 110 -3.96 16.83 -4.21
N GLY A 111 -3.45 17.24 -5.38
CA GLY A 111 -2.31 16.58 -6.01
C GLY A 111 -1.04 16.76 -5.19
N GLY A 112 -0.58 18.00 -5.08
CA GLY A 112 0.66 18.33 -4.37
C GLY A 112 0.56 18.14 -2.86
N LEU A 113 -0.30 18.93 -2.20
CA LEU A 113 -0.32 19.01 -0.74
C LEU A 113 -0.86 17.73 -0.10
N THR A 114 -2.02 17.24 -0.55
CA THR A 114 -2.62 16.03 0.00
C THR A 114 -1.82 14.77 -0.33
N GLY A 115 -1.44 14.58 -1.59
CA GLY A 115 -0.67 13.40 -2.01
C GLY A 115 0.69 13.28 -1.33
N LEU A 116 1.48 14.36 -1.28
CA LEU A 116 2.74 14.35 -0.53
C LEU A 116 2.49 14.15 0.97
N GLY A 117 1.42 14.73 1.53
CA GLY A 117 1.04 14.56 2.93
C GLY A 117 0.80 13.09 3.28
N TRP A 118 0.05 12.38 2.43
CA TRP A 118 -0.14 10.94 2.55
C TRP A 118 1.18 10.18 2.49
N SER A 119 2.12 10.56 1.62
CA SER A 119 3.44 9.92 1.54
C SER A 119 4.24 10.06 2.84
N LEU A 120 4.30 11.29 3.38
CA LEU A 120 4.98 11.61 4.63
C LEU A 120 4.34 10.93 5.84
N SER A 121 3.06 10.54 5.76
CA SER A 121 2.37 9.77 6.80
C SER A 121 2.54 8.26 6.66
N PHE A 122 2.39 7.74 5.43
CA PHE A 122 2.34 6.30 5.15
C PHE A 122 3.71 5.61 5.28
N THR A 123 4.74 6.16 4.64
CA THR A 123 6.07 5.54 4.56
C THR A 123 6.75 5.42 5.93
N PRO A 124 6.77 6.47 6.78
CA PRO A 124 7.39 6.36 8.11
C PRO A 124 6.66 5.39 9.04
N ALA A 125 5.33 5.27 8.90
CA ALA A 125 4.53 4.36 9.71
C ALA A 125 4.88 2.88 9.42
N LEU A 126 5.01 2.50 8.15
CA LEU A 126 5.42 1.14 7.77
C LEU A 126 6.88 0.84 8.15
N GLY A 127 7.77 1.83 8.00
CA GLY A 127 9.15 1.72 8.46
C GLY A 127 9.23 1.47 9.97
N ALA A 128 8.43 2.18 10.77
CA ALA A 128 8.38 2.02 12.22
C ALA A 128 7.89 0.62 12.66
N VAL A 129 6.86 0.07 12.02
CA VAL A 129 6.37 -1.30 12.31
C VAL A 129 7.46 -2.33 12.07
N SER A 130 8.20 -2.19 10.98
CA SER A 130 9.27 -3.13 10.62
C SER A 130 10.39 -3.20 11.67
N ARG A 131 10.61 -2.11 12.43
CA ARG A 131 11.60 -2.02 13.50
C ARG A 131 11.13 -2.60 14.84
N TRP A 132 9.84 -2.50 15.15
CA TRP A 132 9.28 -3.06 16.40
C TRP A 132 9.09 -4.57 16.37
N PHE A 133 8.96 -5.16 15.18
CA PHE A 133 8.60 -6.57 15.00
C PHE A 133 9.58 -7.32 14.10
N PRO A 134 10.91 -7.38 14.40
CA PRO A 134 11.86 -8.01 13.49
C PRO A 134 11.55 -9.49 13.22
N GLN A 135 11.20 -10.28 14.25
CA GLN A 135 10.90 -11.72 14.11
C GLN A 135 9.50 -12.02 13.53
N ARG A 136 8.60 -11.02 13.50
CA ARG A 136 7.21 -11.18 13.00
C ARG A 136 6.83 -10.05 12.05
N ARG A 137 7.81 -9.58 11.27
CA ARG A 137 7.70 -8.39 10.41
C ARG A 137 6.50 -8.48 9.48
N THR A 138 6.35 -9.62 8.80
CA THR A 138 5.26 -9.83 7.84
C THR A 138 3.88 -9.83 8.49
N LEU A 139 3.71 -10.40 9.68
CA LEU A 139 2.43 -10.36 10.38
C LEU A 139 2.10 -8.95 10.85
N ALA A 140 3.06 -8.25 11.44
CA ALA A 140 2.85 -6.88 11.92
C ALA A 140 2.53 -5.94 10.75
N THR A 141 3.27 -6.05 9.65
CA THR A 141 2.98 -5.28 8.43
C THR A 141 1.63 -5.66 7.83
N GLY A 142 1.28 -6.94 7.78
CA GLY A 142 -0.05 -7.40 7.34
C GLY A 142 -1.21 -6.88 8.16
N LEU A 143 -1.06 -6.85 9.49
CA LEU A 143 -2.02 -6.21 10.37
C LEU A 143 -2.09 -4.71 10.07
N ALA A 144 -0.97 -3.98 9.99
CA ALA A 144 -0.98 -2.56 9.66
C ALA A 144 -1.67 -2.27 8.31
N VAL A 145 -1.30 -2.99 7.24
CA VAL A 145 -1.84 -2.75 5.89
C VAL A 145 -3.28 -3.23 5.72
N SER A 146 -3.78 -4.11 6.59
CA SER A 146 -5.19 -4.51 6.59
C SER A 146 -6.15 -3.37 6.95
N GLY A 147 -5.64 -2.29 7.55
CA GLY A 147 -6.40 -1.06 7.79
C GLY A 147 -7.02 -0.50 6.51
N ALA A 148 -6.35 -0.68 5.36
CA ALA A 148 -6.89 -0.27 4.06
C ALA A 148 -8.19 -1.02 3.71
N ALA A 149 -8.32 -2.31 4.04
CA ALA A 149 -9.55 -3.05 3.78
C ALA A 149 -10.70 -2.55 4.66
N VAL A 150 -10.41 -2.33 5.95
CA VAL A 150 -11.38 -1.81 6.93
C VAL A 150 -11.90 -0.43 6.52
N SER A 151 -11.02 0.48 6.12
CA SER A 151 -11.45 1.81 5.67
C SER A 151 -12.24 1.78 4.37
N GLY A 152 -11.97 0.82 3.48
CA GLY A 152 -12.81 0.57 2.30
C GLY A 152 -14.25 0.24 2.68
N LEU A 153 -14.43 -0.71 3.58
CA LEU A 153 -15.77 -1.12 4.01
C LEU A 153 -16.51 -0.02 4.77
N ALA A 154 -15.79 0.75 5.59
CA ALA A 154 -16.38 1.84 6.36
C ALA A 154 -16.72 3.06 5.49
N LEU A 155 -15.80 3.54 4.65
CA LEU A 155 -15.96 4.82 3.95
C LEU A 155 -16.74 4.71 2.63
N THR A 156 -16.73 3.55 1.96
CA THR A 156 -17.46 3.38 0.68
C THR A 156 -18.95 3.72 0.75
N PRO A 157 -19.71 3.33 1.80
CA PRO A 157 -21.11 3.75 1.92
C PRO A 157 -21.27 5.17 2.48
N LEU A 158 -20.32 5.66 3.27
CA LEU A 158 -20.43 6.98 3.93
C LEU A 158 -20.19 8.15 2.98
N VAL A 159 -19.31 7.98 1.98
CA VAL A 159 -18.96 9.06 1.05
C VAL A 159 -20.14 9.45 0.14
N PRO A 160 -20.89 8.53 -0.49
CA PRO A 160 -22.11 8.88 -1.22
C PRO A 160 -23.12 9.64 -0.35
N LEU A 161 -23.35 9.21 0.89
CA LEU A 161 -24.24 9.91 1.81
C LEU A 161 -23.77 11.34 2.10
N ALA A 162 -22.45 11.54 2.27
CA ALA A 162 -21.87 12.86 2.45
C ALA A 162 -21.98 13.73 1.18
N LEU A 163 -21.81 13.13 0.00
CA LEU A 163 -21.98 13.81 -1.29
C LEU A 163 -23.44 14.23 -1.50
N ASP A 164 -24.40 13.38 -1.16
CA ASP A 164 -25.83 13.67 -1.30
C ASP A 164 -26.28 14.79 -0.34
N ALA A 165 -25.77 14.77 0.91
CA ALA A 165 -26.17 15.75 1.93
C ALA A 165 -25.43 17.09 1.81
N TYR A 166 -24.14 17.09 1.45
CA TYR A 166 -23.26 18.27 1.54
C TYR A 166 -22.52 18.61 0.24
N GLY A 167 -22.75 17.86 -0.84
CA GLY A 167 -22.02 18.00 -2.09
C GLY A 167 -20.53 17.67 -1.98
N TRP A 168 -19.79 17.87 -3.07
CA TRP A 168 -18.36 17.57 -3.12
C TRP A 168 -17.53 18.45 -2.17
N ARG A 169 -17.94 19.71 -1.93
CA ARG A 169 -17.22 20.62 -1.03
C ARG A 169 -17.32 20.16 0.42
N GLY A 170 -18.52 19.82 0.87
CA GLY A 170 -18.73 19.28 2.22
C GLY A 170 -18.06 17.92 2.41
N ALA A 171 -18.12 17.05 1.39
CA ALA A 171 -17.38 15.78 1.41
C ALA A 171 -15.87 15.98 1.58
N LEU A 172 -15.25 16.94 0.86
CA LEU A 172 -13.83 17.27 1.05
C LEU A 172 -13.51 17.82 2.43
N LEU A 173 -14.39 18.64 3.04
CA LEU A 173 -14.21 19.13 4.42
C LEU A 173 -14.29 17.99 5.46
N LEU A 174 -15.23 17.07 5.29
CA LEU A 174 -15.33 15.89 6.15
C LEU A 174 -14.10 15.00 6.00
N LEU A 175 -13.62 14.80 4.77
CA LEU A 175 -12.37 14.07 4.52
C LEU A 175 -11.14 14.77 5.10
N ALA A 176 -11.11 16.11 5.09
CA ALA A 176 -10.07 16.88 5.76
C ALA A 176 -10.07 16.63 7.28
N ALA A 177 -11.24 16.68 7.93
CA ALA A 177 -11.39 16.41 9.35
C ALA A 177 -10.96 14.96 9.71
N VAL A 178 -11.37 13.97 8.91
CA VAL A 178 -10.94 12.58 9.08
C VAL A 178 -9.42 12.46 8.86
N SER A 179 -8.86 13.11 7.85
CA SER A 179 -7.42 13.06 7.57
C SER A 179 -6.57 13.74 8.65
N LEU A 180 -7.08 14.74 9.37
CA LEU A 180 -6.35 15.32 10.50
C LEU A 180 -6.12 14.32 11.66
N HIS A 181 -6.89 13.23 11.73
CA HIS A 181 -6.62 12.14 12.67
C HIS A 181 -5.31 11.39 12.37
N LEU A 182 -4.74 11.55 11.17
CA LEU A 182 -3.38 11.12 10.86
C LEU A 182 -2.37 11.76 11.83
N VAL A 183 -2.59 13.00 12.28
CA VAL A 183 -1.69 13.66 13.26
C VAL A 183 -1.75 12.94 14.62
N ALA A 184 -2.95 12.64 15.09
CA ALA A 184 -3.17 11.93 16.35
C ALA A 184 -2.61 10.50 16.30
N ALA A 185 -2.84 9.78 15.19
CA ALA A 185 -2.26 8.46 14.97
C ALA A 185 -0.72 8.53 14.91
N ALA A 186 -0.14 9.54 14.26
CA ALA A 186 1.31 9.70 14.14
C ALA A 186 1.98 9.95 15.49
N ALA A 187 1.29 10.62 16.43
CA ALA A 187 1.81 10.86 17.78
C ALA A 187 2.09 9.57 18.56
N LEU A 188 1.47 8.45 18.17
CA LEU A 188 1.68 7.12 18.75
C LEU A 188 2.89 6.37 18.15
N LEU A 189 3.48 6.85 17.04
CA LEU A 189 4.68 6.27 16.43
C LEU A 189 5.92 6.60 17.28
N ARG A 190 6.17 5.81 18.32
CA ARG A 190 7.38 5.92 19.13
C ARG A 190 8.46 4.99 18.55
N PRO A 191 9.71 5.43 18.38
CA PRO A 191 10.80 4.52 18.04
C PRO A 191 11.03 3.54 19.21
N PRO A 192 11.45 2.29 18.95
CA PRO A 192 11.87 1.40 20.02
C PRO A 192 13.03 2.04 20.80
N ARG A 193 13.02 1.89 22.14
CA ARG A 193 14.19 2.28 22.96
C ARG A 193 15.38 1.48 22.42
N SER A 194 16.49 2.16 22.16
CA SER A 194 17.69 1.60 21.55
C SER A 194 18.12 0.31 22.25
N VAL A 195 17.75 -0.83 21.68
CA VAL A 195 18.63 -1.99 21.75
C VAL A 195 19.82 -1.57 20.88
N PRO A 196 21.05 -1.55 21.39
CA PRO A 196 22.22 -1.23 20.58
C PRO A 196 22.20 -2.16 19.37
N GLU A 197 21.96 -1.62 18.19
CA GLU A 197 22.33 -2.34 16.98
C GLU A 197 23.85 -2.55 17.07
N PRO A 198 24.38 -3.73 16.68
CA PRO A 198 25.81 -3.89 16.54
C PRO A 198 26.31 -2.69 15.71
N PRO A 199 27.37 -2.00 16.15
CA PRO A 199 27.83 -0.81 15.45
C PRO A 199 27.99 -1.17 13.98
N GLU A 200 27.21 -0.50 13.12
CA GLU A 200 27.45 -0.58 11.68
C GLU A 200 28.92 -0.21 11.47
N PRO A 201 29.68 -0.98 10.66
CA PRO A 201 31.06 -0.65 10.39
C PRO A 201 31.12 0.82 9.93
N PRO A 202 32.08 1.61 10.45
CA PRO A 202 32.10 3.05 10.24
C PRO A 202 32.00 3.37 8.74
N GLU A 203 30.90 4.02 8.34
CA GLU A 203 30.68 4.38 6.95
C GLU A 203 31.80 5.33 6.50
N PRO A 204 32.46 5.07 5.35
CA PRO A 204 33.51 5.94 4.86
C PRO A 204 32.98 7.37 4.62
N PRO A 205 33.80 8.40 4.90
CA PRO A 205 33.38 9.79 4.79
C PRO A 205 33.02 10.14 3.34
N GLY A 206 31.72 10.35 3.08
CA GLY A 206 31.16 10.59 1.75
C GLY A 206 29.84 9.86 1.47
N GLU A 207 29.45 8.88 2.29
CA GLU A 207 28.29 8.00 2.10
C GLU A 207 26.90 8.61 2.43
N ARG A 208 26.74 9.94 2.37
CA ARG A 208 25.40 10.61 2.43
C ARG A 208 24.46 10.28 1.25
N ARG A 209 24.77 9.24 0.47
CA ARG A 209 24.11 8.84 -0.78
C ARG A 209 23.44 7.47 -0.68
N GLY A 210 22.81 7.14 0.46
CA GLY A 210 22.04 5.90 0.65
C GLY A 210 21.06 5.61 -0.50
N LEU A 211 20.46 6.67 -1.07
CA LEU A 211 19.58 6.60 -2.25
C LEU A 211 20.32 6.07 -3.50
N LEU A 212 21.45 6.67 -3.87
CA LEU A 212 22.22 6.28 -5.06
C LEU A 212 22.83 4.89 -4.90
N ARG A 213 23.12 4.46 -3.67
CA ARG A 213 23.59 3.11 -3.37
C ARG A 213 22.51 2.07 -3.67
N LEU A 214 21.27 2.30 -3.24
CA LEU A 214 20.14 1.41 -3.56
C LEU A 214 19.84 1.39 -5.06
N LEU A 215 19.92 2.53 -5.74
CA LEU A 215 19.79 2.60 -7.20
C LEU A 215 20.91 1.89 -7.97
N ARG A 216 21.98 1.45 -7.30
CA ARG A 216 23.05 0.63 -7.86
C ARG A 216 23.06 -0.79 -7.29
N HIS A 217 22.16 -1.10 -6.36
CA HIS A 217 22.09 -2.39 -5.70
C HIS A 217 21.29 -3.37 -6.58
N GLY A 218 21.99 -4.24 -7.29
CA GLY A 218 21.39 -5.17 -8.26
C GLY A 218 20.21 -6.00 -7.74
N PRO A 219 20.25 -6.60 -6.53
CA PRO A 219 19.10 -7.28 -5.94
C PRO A 219 17.91 -6.36 -5.68
N PHE A 220 18.16 -5.12 -5.25
CA PHE A 220 17.08 -4.14 -5.03
C PHE A 220 16.43 -3.72 -6.33
N LEU A 221 17.21 -3.45 -7.38
CA LEU A 221 16.66 -3.10 -8.70
C LEU A 221 15.81 -4.22 -9.30
N ARG A 222 16.23 -5.48 -9.14
CA ARG A 222 15.43 -6.65 -9.54
C ARG A 222 14.13 -6.74 -8.74
N TYR A 223 14.19 -6.51 -7.43
CA TYR A 223 13.01 -6.47 -6.57
C TYR A 223 12.06 -5.34 -6.97
N ALA A 224 12.57 -4.12 -7.18
CA ALA A 224 11.79 -2.96 -7.60
C ALA A 224 11.15 -3.15 -8.98
N ALA A 225 11.89 -3.72 -9.94
CA ALA A 225 11.34 -4.07 -11.25
C ALA A 225 10.24 -5.13 -11.15
N ALA A 226 10.37 -6.11 -10.25
CA ALA A 226 9.33 -7.09 -9.99
C ALA A 226 8.05 -6.40 -9.48
N PHE A 227 8.14 -5.45 -8.56
CA PHE A 227 6.96 -4.70 -8.10
C PHE A 227 6.36 -3.76 -9.13
N ALA A 228 7.17 -3.14 -9.99
CA ALA A 228 6.63 -2.39 -11.11
C ALA A 228 5.78 -3.29 -12.03
N LEU A 229 6.23 -4.51 -12.32
CA LEU A 229 5.43 -5.50 -13.05
C LEU A 229 4.20 -5.93 -12.24
N LEU A 230 4.38 -6.21 -10.95
CA LEU A 230 3.30 -6.63 -10.06
C LEU A 230 2.15 -5.62 -10.06
N ASP A 231 2.45 -4.33 -9.82
CA ASP A 231 1.46 -3.26 -9.77
C ASP A 231 0.78 -3.01 -11.11
N ALA A 232 1.49 -3.22 -12.23
CA ALA A 232 0.90 -3.14 -13.57
C ALA A 232 -0.22 -4.18 -13.79
N GLY A 233 -0.11 -5.36 -13.16
CA GLY A 233 -1.15 -6.39 -13.22
C GLY A 233 -2.16 -6.35 -12.07
N TYR A 234 -1.75 -5.89 -10.88
CA TYR A 234 -2.52 -5.99 -9.64
C TYR A 234 -3.86 -5.24 -9.70
N TYR A 235 -3.88 -4.01 -10.23
CA TYR A 235 -5.10 -3.20 -10.20
C TYR A 235 -6.12 -3.57 -11.30
N VAL A 236 -5.71 -4.28 -12.34
CA VAL A 236 -6.56 -4.54 -13.52
C VAL A 236 -7.84 -5.29 -13.16
N PRO A 237 -7.82 -6.40 -12.39
CA PRO A 237 -9.06 -7.06 -11.95
C PRO A 237 -9.95 -6.20 -11.04
N PHE A 238 -9.37 -5.37 -10.18
CA PHE A 238 -10.14 -4.46 -9.32
C PHE A 238 -10.85 -3.37 -10.14
N VAL A 239 -10.18 -2.83 -11.16
CA VAL A 239 -10.73 -1.75 -12.01
C VAL A 239 -11.76 -2.29 -13.00
N HIS A 240 -11.46 -3.39 -13.69
CA HIS A 240 -12.28 -3.89 -14.80
C HIS A 240 -13.22 -5.04 -14.42
N GLY A 241 -13.17 -5.55 -13.19
CA GLY A 241 -14.03 -6.65 -12.73
C GLY A 241 -15.53 -6.33 -12.81
N ALA A 242 -15.93 -5.12 -12.40
CA ALA A 242 -17.32 -4.67 -12.56
C ALA A 242 -17.72 -4.54 -14.03
N ALA A 243 -16.85 -3.97 -14.86
CA ALA A 243 -17.08 -3.82 -16.29
C ALA A 243 -17.27 -5.17 -16.99
N ARG A 244 -16.50 -6.19 -16.60
CA ARG A 244 -16.69 -7.56 -17.11
C ARG A 244 -18.03 -8.16 -16.71
N ALA A 245 -18.48 -7.95 -15.47
CA ALA A 245 -19.79 -8.44 -15.04
C ALA A 245 -20.94 -7.79 -15.85
N LEU A 246 -20.83 -6.49 -16.15
CA LEU A 246 -21.77 -5.78 -17.01
C LEU A 246 -21.74 -6.30 -18.46
N GLU A 247 -20.55 -6.60 -18.99
CA GLU A 247 -20.37 -7.18 -20.33
C GLU A 247 -21.06 -8.55 -20.47
N LEU A 248 -21.09 -9.35 -19.40
CA LEU A 248 -21.83 -10.61 -19.34
C LEU A 248 -23.35 -10.44 -19.15
N GLY A 249 -23.85 -9.21 -19.16
CA GLY A 249 -25.28 -8.89 -19.01
C GLY A 249 -25.79 -8.93 -17.56
N HIS A 250 -24.90 -8.86 -16.56
CA HIS A 250 -25.32 -8.73 -15.17
C HIS A 250 -25.67 -7.27 -14.82
N ASP A 251 -26.48 -7.10 -13.78
CA ASP A 251 -26.89 -5.79 -13.28
C ASP A 251 -25.78 -5.11 -12.46
N GLY A 252 -25.94 -3.80 -12.23
CA GLY A 252 -24.98 -3.00 -11.47
C GLY A 252 -24.75 -3.53 -10.05
N ARG A 253 -25.77 -4.13 -9.41
CA ARG A 253 -25.64 -4.73 -8.07
C ARG A 253 -24.67 -5.92 -8.08
N ARG A 254 -24.81 -6.84 -9.04
CA ARG A 254 -23.89 -7.98 -9.19
C ARG A 254 -22.49 -7.53 -9.60
N ALA A 255 -22.38 -6.55 -10.49
CA ALA A 255 -21.08 -5.98 -10.88
C ALA A 255 -20.34 -5.37 -9.68
N GLY A 256 -21.05 -4.59 -8.85
CA GLY A 256 -20.50 -4.06 -7.60
C GLY A 256 -20.13 -5.15 -6.60
N ALA A 257 -20.94 -6.22 -6.49
CA ALA A 257 -20.67 -7.34 -5.59
C ALA A 257 -19.36 -8.08 -5.93
N VAL A 258 -19.02 -8.23 -7.22
CA VAL A 258 -17.76 -8.84 -7.66
C VAL A 258 -16.55 -8.05 -7.14
N VAL A 259 -16.55 -6.74 -7.30
CA VAL A 259 -15.46 -5.86 -6.83
C VAL A 259 -15.41 -5.79 -5.30
N ALA A 260 -16.56 -5.74 -4.64
CA ALA A 260 -16.64 -5.76 -3.19
C ALA A 260 -16.08 -7.07 -2.61
N ALA A 261 -16.41 -8.22 -3.21
CA ALA A 261 -15.87 -9.53 -2.80
C ALA A 261 -14.35 -9.58 -2.93
N MET A 262 -13.80 -9.09 -4.06
CA MET A 262 -12.35 -8.93 -4.24
C MET A 262 -11.72 -8.10 -3.12
N ALA A 263 -12.29 -6.94 -2.80
CA ALA A 263 -11.73 -6.03 -1.81
C ALA A 263 -11.78 -6.58 -0.37
N VAL A 264 -12.87 -7.26 0.01
CA VAL A 264 -13.00 -7.91 1.33
C VAL A 264 -11.96 -9.00 1.48
N LEU A 265 -11.85 -9.86 0.47
CA LEU A 265 -10.96 -11.02 0.50
C LEU A 265 -9.49 -10.63 0.35
N ASP A 266 -9.18 -9.52 -0.32
CA ASP A 266 -7.87 -8.88 -0.29
C ASP A 266 -7.45 -8.52 1.15
N GLY A 267 -8.34 -7.92 1.92
CA GLY A 267 -8.11 -7.67 3.35
C GLY A 267 -7.80 -8.94 4.13
N GLY A 268 -8.59 -10.00 3.92
CA GLY A 268 -8.37 -11.30 4.54
C GLY A 268 -7.05 -11.95 4.14
N GLY A 269 -6.69 -11.86 2.86
CA GLY A 269 -5.43 -12.35 2.29
C GLY A 269 -4.20 -11.72 2.95
N ARG A 270 -4.23 -10.40 3.21
CA ARG A 270 -3.16 -9.68 3.92
C ARG A 270 -2.86 -10.28 5.29
N VAL A 271 -3.91 -10.56 6.07
CA VAL A 271 -3.76 -11.12 7.43
C VAL A 271 -3.31 -12.57 7.37
N ALA A 272 -3.92 -13.38 6.49
CA ALA A 272 -3.60 -14.79 6.33
C ALA A 272 -2.15 -15.00 5.89
N ALA A 273 -1.67 -14.23 4.92
CA ALA A 273 -0.29 -14.29 4.45
C ALA A 273 0.71 -13.82 5.50
N GLY A 274 0.37 -12.74 6.22
CA GLY A 274 1.16 -12.26 7.35
C GLY A 274 1.34 -13.34 8.42
N TRP A 275 0.27 -14.05 8.76
CA TRP A 275 0.30 -15.16 9.72
C TRP A 275 1.10 -16.37 9.20
N LEU A 276 0.91 -16.74 7.93
CA LEU A 276 1.61 -17.86 7.30
C LEU A 276 3.12 -17.64 7.23
N ALA A 277 3.53 -16.39 6.93
CA ALA A 277 4.91 -15.98 6.82
C ALA A 277 5.58 -15.66 8.17
N ALA A 278 4.84 -15.64 9.28
CA ALA A 278 5.40 -15.47 10.62
C ALA A 278 5.99 -16.77 11.21
N ARG A 279 6.04 -17.85 10.43
CA ARG A 279 6.61 -19.14 10.86
C ARG A 279 8.14 -19.09 10.76
N PRO A 280 8.90 -19.67 11.69
CA PRO A 280 10.38 -19.59 11.71
C PRO A 280 11.08 -20.12 10.46
N ALA A 281 10.46 -21.05 9.74
CA ALA A 281 10.99 -21.65 8.51
C ALA A 281 10.48 -20.96 7.23
N ALA A 282 9.67 -19.91 7.34
CA ALA A 282 9.12 -19.22 6.18
C ALA A 282 10.21 -18.38 5.50
N ALA A 283 10.40 -18.56 4.20
CA ALA A 283 11.22 -17.68 3.37
C ALA A 283 10.30 -16.61 2.75
N PRO A 284 10.27 -15.36 3.26
CA PRO A 284 9.27 -14.37 2.86
C PRO A 284 9.25 -14.12 1.35
N LEU A 285 10.42 -14.09 0.70
CA LEU A 285 10.53 -13.92 -0.75
C LEU A 285 9.97 -15.10 -1.54
N ARG A 286 10.07 -16.34 -1.05
CA ARG A 286 9.45 -17.51 -1.69
C ARG A 286 7.93 -17.51 -1.52
N HIS A 287 7.45 -17.13 -0.34
CA HIS A 287 6.02 -16.94 -0.10
C HIS A 287 5.46 -15.85 -1.02
N LEU A 288 6.18 -14.74 -1.16
CA LEU A 288 5.81 -13.64 -2.05
C LEU A 288 5.73 -14.11 -3.51
N ALA A 289 6.74 -14.82 -3.99
CA ALA A 289 6.75 -15.37 -5.35
C ALA A 289 5.57 -16.35 -5.56
N ALA A 290 5.31 -17.24 -4.61
CA ALA A 290 4.20 -18.19 -4.69
C ALA A 290 2.84 -17.47 -4.75
N TRP A 291 2.60 -16.48 -3.89
CA TRP A 291 1.35 -15.71 -3.90
C TRP A 291 1.20 -14.85 -5.15
N ALA A 292 2.28 -14.26 -5.66
CA ALA A 292 2.26 -13.51 -6.93
C ALA A 292 1.92 -14.43 -8.12
N ALA A 293 2.48 -15.64 -8.16
CA ALA A 293 2.14 -16.63 -9.18
C ALA A 293 0.66 -17.06 -9.08
N LEU A 294 0.18 -17.34 -7.87
CA LEU A 294 -1.23 -17.68 -7.64
C LEU A 294 -2.18 -16.54 -8.02
N ALA A 295 -1.83 -15.29 -7.71
CA ALA A 295 -2.60 -14.12 -8.12
C ALA A 295 -2.63 -13.99 -9.66
N GLY A 296 -1.48 -14.20 -10.32
CA GLY A 296 -1.40 -14.20 -11.79
C GLY A 296 -2.21 -15.31 -12.44
N SER A 297 -2.13 -16.53 -11.90
CA SER A 297 -2.97 -17.65 -12.36
C SER A 297 -4.45 -17.38 -12.13
N ALA A 298 -4.84 -16.83 -10.98
CA ALA A 298 -6.23 -16.45 -10.72
C ALA A 298 -6.71 -15.38 -11.71
N ALA A 299 -5.86 -14.41 -12.07
CA ALA A 299 -6.18 -13.41 -13.09
C ALA A 299 -6.38 -14.04 -14.48
N TRP A 300 -5.56 -15.01 -14.88
CA TRP A 300 -5.73 -15.77 -16.12
C TRP A 300 -7.03 -16.59 -16.18
N LEU A 301 -7.52 -17.03 -15.03
CA LEU A 301 -8.76 -17.79 -14.95
C LEU A 301 -10.01 -16.91 -14.99
N LEU A 302 -9.93 -15.62 -14.61
CA LEU A 302 -11.09 -14.71 -14.57
C LEU A 302 -11.94 -14.69 -15.86
N PRO A 303 -11.38 -14.65 -17.08
CA PRO A 303 -12.17 -14.68 -18.31
C PRO A 303 -13.06 -15.92 -18.48
N LEU A 304 -12.72 -17.04 -17.82
CA LEU A 304 -13.49 -18.28 -17.85
C LEU A 304 -14.80 -18.19 -17.05
N GLY A 305 -14.89 -17.23 -16.13
CA GLY A 305 -16.09 -16.97 -15.33
C GLY A 305 -17.21 -16.33 -16.15
N ARG A 306 -18.01 -17.14 -16.86
CA ARG A 306 -19.13 -16.67 -17.70
C ARG A 306 -20.46 -16.49 -16.96
N SER A 307 -20.59 -17.09 -15.79
CA SER A 307 -21.75 -16.91 -14.91
C SER A 307 -21.38 -16.07 -13.70
N PHE A 308 -22.36 -15.42 -13.07
CA PHE A 308 -22.11 -14.61 -11.88
C PHE A 308 -21.39 -15.40 -10.77
N GLY A 309 -21.84 -16.62 -10.49
CA GLY A 309 -21.22 -17.46 -9.45
C GLY A 309 -19.77 -17.82 -9.77
N ALA A 310 -19.47 -18.17 -11.02
CA ALA A 310 -18.10 -18.49 -11.45
C ALA A 310 -17.20 -17.24 -11.41
N LEU A 311 -17.67 -16.11 -11.93
CA LEU A 311 -16.93 -14.84 -11.90
C LEU A 311 -16.68 -14.39 -10.46
N ALA A 312 -17.69 -14.45 -9.59
CA ALA A 312 -17.55 -14.09 -8.19
C ALA A 312 -16.57 -15.00 -7.45
N ALA A 313 -16.58 -16.31 -7.71
CA ALA A 313 -15.64 -17.25 -7.10
C ALA A 313 -14.19 -17.02 -7.56
N LEU A 314 -13.98 -16.77 -8.85
CA LEU A 314 -12.65 -16.46 -9.40
C LEU A 314 -12.13 -15.11 -8.92
N ALA A 315 -13.00 -14.10 -8.86
CA ALA A 315 -12.70 -12.79 -8.29
C ALA A 315 -12.37 -12.91 -6.80
N ALA A 316 -13.12 -13.71 -6.05
CA ALA A 316 -12.82 -14.00 -4.65
C ALA A 316 -11.44 -14.65 -4.47
N ALA A 317 -11.11 -15.67 -5.28
CA ALA A 317 -9.82 -16.32 -5.25
C ALA A 317 -8.68 -15.35 -5.59
N TYR A 318 -8.88 -14.49 -6.61
CA TYR A 318 -7.95 -13.43 -6.95
C TYR A 318 -7.75 -12.48 -5.77
N GLY A 319 -8.82 -12.00 -5.14
CA GLY A 319 -8.76 -11.12 -3.97
C GLY A 319 -7.86 -11.67 -2.85
N VAL A 320 -8.06 -12.94 -2.46
CA VAL A 320 -7.21 -13.57 -1.43
C VAL A 320 -5.73 -13.59 -1.84
N CYS A 321 -5.44 -14.00 -3.08
CA CYS A 321 -4.06 -14.12 -3.57
C CYS A 321 -3.39 -12.76 -3.73
N ALA A 322 -4.11 -11.77 -4.27
CA ALA A 322 -3.66 -10.40 -4.43
C ALA A 322 -3.36 -9.77 -3.06
N GLY A 323 -4.26 -9.93 -2.09
CA GLY A 323 -4.08 -9.41 -0.74
C GLY A 323 -2.89 -10.02 -0.01
N ALA A 324 -2.59 -11.29 -0.27
CA ALA A 324 -1.46 -11.98 0.33
C ALA A 324 -0.09 -11.39 -0.07
N VAL A 325 0.02 -10.80 -1.26
CA VAL A 325 1.25 -10.19 -1.78
C VAL A 325 1.64 -8.93 -0.99
N VAL A 326 0.67 -8.06 -0.69
CA VAL A 326 0.89 -6.72 -0.12
C VAL A 326 1.74 -6.70 1.17
N PRO A 327 1.48 -7.53 2.20
CA PRO A 327 2.33 -7.52 3.40
C PRO A 327 3.74 -8.07 3.15
N LEU A 328 3.85 -9.05 2.26
CA LEU A 328 5.10 -9.71 1.91
C LEU A 328 6.01 -8.79 1.10
N GLN A 329 5.43 -7.89 0.30
CA GLN A 329 6.13 -6.81 -0.40
C GLN A 329 6.88 -5.89 0.57
N PHE A 330 6.16 -5.28 1.52
CA PHE A 330 6.80 -4.37 2.46
C PHE A 330 7.77 -5.08 3.42
N ALA A 331 7.45 -6.31 3.84
CA ALA A 331 8.36 -7.10 4.69
C ALA A 331 9.61 -7.57 3.94
N GLY A 332 9.48 -7.93 2.66
CA GLY A 332 10.58 -8.43 1.83
C GLY A 332 11.62 -7.38 1.46
N VAL A 333 11.27 -6.08 1.50
CA VAL A 333 12.26 -5.00 1.34
C VAL A 333 13.41 -5.19 2.34
N ALA A 334 13.10 -5.43 3.60
CA ALA A 334 14.11 -5.58 4.66
C ALA A 334 15.01 -6.81 4.44
N GLU A 335 14.51 -7.86 3.77
CA GLU A 335 15.32 -9.04 3.39
C GLU A 335 16.32 -8.72 2.27
N VAL A 336 15.98 -7.80 1.37
CA VAL A 336 16.80 -7.44 0.22
C VAL A 336 17.82 -6.34 0.55
N VAL A 337 17.44 -5.36 1.37
CA VAL A 337 18.27 -4.18 1.65
C VAL A 337 18.79 -4.09 3.09
N GLY A 338 18.33 -4.98 3.97
CA GLY A 338 18.59 -4.94 5.42
C GLY A 338 17.60 -4.07 6.20
N ALA A 339 17.42 -4.38 7.49
CA ALA A 339 16.45 -3.70 8.36
C ALA A 339 16.76 -2.20 8.55
N GLY A 340 18.04 -1.82 8.65
CA GLY A 340 18.47 -0.42 8.83
C GLY A 340 18.10 0.49 7.65
N ARG A 341 17.96 -0.07 6.45
CA ARG A 341 17.65 0.67 5.21
C ARG A 341 16.23 0.42 4.70
N ALA A 342 15.39 -0.26 5.49
CA ALA A 342 14.06 -0.67 5.06
C ALA A 342 13.15 0.51 4.72
N ALA A 343 13.19 1.61 5.47
CA ALA A 343 12.38 2.80 5.20
C ALA A 343 12.69 3.41 3.83
N LEU A 344 13.98 3.61 3.53
CA LEU A 344 14.44 4.11 2.24
C LEU A 344 14.13 3.14 1.09
N GLY A 345 14.30 1.84 1.32
CA GLY A 345 13.92 0.79 0.36
C GLY A 345 12.43 0.80 0.05
N ILE A 346 11.57 0.94 1.07
CA ILE A 346 10.10 1.05 0.91
C ILE A 346 9.76 2.30 0.09
N GLY A 347 10.36 3.44 0.41
CA GLY A 347 10.12 4.68 -0.31
C GLY A 347 10.51 4.61 -1.79
N LEU A 348 11.69 4.05 -2.09
CA LEU A 348 12.11 3.82 -3.48
C LEU A 348 11.22 2.81 -4.20
N MET A 349 10.80 1.75 -3.54
CA MET A 349 9.92 0.74 -4.12
C MET A 349 8.57 1.34 -4.54
N GLN A 350 7.96 2.19 -3.71
CA GLN A 350 6.73 2.93 -4.05
C GLN A 350 6.89 3.79 -5.32
N MET A 351 8.05 4.39 -5.51
CA MET A 351 8.33 5.16 -6.73
C MET A 351 8.27 4.26 -7.99
N PHE A 352 8.82 3.05 -7.94
CA PHE A 352 8.76 2.09 -9.05
C PHE A 352 7.35 1.49 -9.24
N GLU A 353 6.63 1.22 -8.15
CA GLU A 353 5.21 0.82 -8.17
C GLU A 353 4.33 1.85 -8.90
N SER A 354 4.62 3.15 -8.73
CA SER A 354 3.93 4.23 -9.44
C SER A 354 3.96 4.04 -10.95
N VAL A 355 5.12 3.64 -11.48
CA VAL A 355 5.32 3.44 -12.93
C VAL A 355 4.48 2.26 -13.41
N GLY A 356 4.47 1.17 -12.64
CA GLY A 356 3.65 0.00 -12.93
C GLY A 356 2.15 0.31 -12.96
N SER A 357 1.64 0.88 -11.87
CA SER A 357 0.23 1.23 -11.72
C SER A 357 -0.27 2.24 -12.75
N LEU A 358 0.57 3.22 -13.13
CA LEU A 358 0.23 4.21 -14.17
C LEU A 358 0.07 3.58 -15.56
N LEU A 359 0.82 2.52 -15.87
CA LEU A 359 0.79 1.86 -17.17
C LEU A 359 -0.26 0.75 -17.25
N GLY A 360 -0.52 0.05 -16.14
CA GLY A 360 -1.34 -1.16 -16.10
C GLY A 360 -2.80 -0.95 -16.56
N ALA A 361 -3.52 -0.04 -15.91
CA ALA A 361 -4.94 0.18 -16.21
C ALA A 361 -5.19 0.80 -17.60
N PRO A 362 -4.42 1.82 -18.07
CA PRO A 362 -4.56 2.32 -19.43
C PRO A 362 -4.24 1.26 -20.49
N LEU A 363 -3.22 0.42 -20.27
CA LEU A 363 -2.90 -0.68 -21.18
C LEU A 363 -4.05 -1.70 -21.22
N ALA A 364 -4.64 -2.04 -20.06
CA ALA A 364 -5.79 -2.93 -19.99
C ALA A 364 -7.02 -2.36 -20.72
N GLY A 365 -7.28 -1.06 -20.61
CA GLY A 365 -8.32 -0.35 -21.36
C GLY A 365 -8.07 -0.34 -22.86
N TRP A 366 -6.84 -0.03 -23.29
CA TRP A 366 -6.48 -0.07 -24.70
C TRP A 366 -6.61 -1.48 -25.30
N LEU A 367 -6.21 -2.52 -24.56
CA LEU A 367 -6.43 -3.91 -24.99
C LEU A 367 -7.92 -4.19 -25.19
N ARG A 368 -8.78 -3.71 -24.29
CA ARG A 368 -10.25 -3.84 -24.41
C ARG A 368 -10.79 -3.13 -25.65
N ASP A 369 -10.26 -1.97 -25.99
CA ASP A 369 -10.69 -1.20 -27.16
C ASP A 369 -10.35 -1.92 -28.47
N VAL A 370 -9.19 -2.60 -28.51
CA VAL A 370 -8.73 -3.34 -29.70
C VAL A 370 -9.38 -4.73 -29.82
N THR A 371 -9.55 -5.47 -28.73
CA THR A 371 -10.07 -6.85 -28.78
C THR A 371 -11.59 -6.94 -28.69
N GLY A 372 -12.26 -5.90 -28.19
CA GLY A 372 -13.71 -5.91 -28.01
C GLY A 372 -14.20 -6.59 -26.73
N ASP A 373 -13.31 -7.14 -25.89
CA ASP A 373 -13.61 -7.77 -24.60
C ASP A 373 -12.48 -7.58 -23.57
N PHE A 374 -12.71 -7.92 -22.29
CA PHE A 374 -11.66 -7.81 -21.25
C PHE A 374 -10.72 -9.02 -21.16
N THR A 375 -10.83 -10.00 -22.07
CA THR A 375 -10.06 -11.25 -21.99
C THR A 375 -8.57 -10.96 -22.09
N ALA A 376 -8.14 -10.21 -23.11
CA ALA A 376 -6.75 -9.83 -23.29
C ALA A 376 -6.20 -8.99 -22.12
N SER A 377 -7.04 -8.12 -21.54
CA SER A 377 -6.68 -7.29 -20.39
C SER A 377 -6.34 -8.14 -19.16
N PHE A 378 -7.16 -9.16 -18.85
CA PHE A 378 -6.89 -10.08 -17.73
C PHE A 378 -5.72 -11.03 -18.01
N LEU A 379 -5.53 -11.44 -19.27
CA LEU A 379 -4.37 -12.24 -19.67
C LEU A 379 -3.05 -11.47 -19.51
N ALA A 380 -3.02 -10.21 -19.95
CA ALA A 380 -1.86 -9.34 -19.76
C ALA A 380 -1.58 -9.09 -18.27
N ALA A 381 -2.62 -8.83 -17.46
CA ALA A 381 -2.48 -8.67 -16.01
C ALA A 381 -1.88 -9.90 -15.33
N GLY A 382 -2.37 -11.10 -15.66
CA GLY A 382 -1.81 -12.34 -15.13
C GLY A 382 -0.36 -12.58 -15.57
N ALA A 383 -0.01 -12.20 -16.81
CA ALA A 383 1.36 -12.30 -17.31
C ALA A 383 2.33 -11.40 -16.54
N PHE A 384 1.94 -10.16 -16.22
CA PHE A 384 2.74 -9.26 -15.40
C PHE A 384 2.96 -9.81 -13.98
N LEU A 385 1.92 -10.36 -13.36
CA LEU A 385 2.00 -10.95 -12.01
C LEU A 385 2.91 -12.19 -11.97
N VAL A 386 2.81 -13.07 -12.97
CA VAL A 386 3.69 -14.25 -13.11
C VAL A 386 5.12 -13.82 -13.42
N ALA A 387 5.34 -12.84 -14.31
CA ALA A 387 6.66 -12.31 -14.60
C ALA A 387 7.34 -11.70 -13.35
N SER A 388 6.57 -10.97 -12.53
CA SER A 388 7.03 -10.50 -11.22
C SER A 388 7.48 -11.66 -10.33
N SER A 389 6.66 -12.71 -10.22
CA SER A 389 7.01 -13.91 -9.44
C SER A 389 8.33 -14.54 -9.90
N LEU A 390 8.49 -14.74 -11.21
CA LEU A 390 9.73 -15.28 -11.78
C LEU A 390 10.94 -14.41 -11.46
N LEU A 391 10.79 -13.08 -11.52
CA LEU A 391 11.88 -12.15 -11.21
C LEU A 391 12.25 -12.20 -9.71
N ILE A 392 11.27 -12.32 -8.82
CA ILE A 392 11.50 -12.48 -7.37
C ILE A 392 12.28 -13.77 -7.08
N LEU A 393 12.03 -14.86 -7.82
CA LEU A 393 12.76 -16.12 -7.66
C LEU A 393 14.24 -16.02 -8.08
N THR A 394 14.62 -15.01 -8.86
CA THR A 394 16.04 -14.77 -9.21
C THR A 394 16.84 -14.06 -8.11
N LEU A 395 16.18 -13.65 -7.03
CA LEU A 395 16.85 -12.95 -5.94
C LEU A 395 17.69 -13.93 -5.11
N PRO A 396 18.89 -13.51 -4.68
CA PRO A 396 19.70 -14.34 -3.80
C PRO A 396 18.94 -14.60 -2.49
N PRO A 397 19.07 -15.79 -1.90
CA PRO A 397 18.52 -16.06 -0.58
C PRO A 397 19.07 -15.07 0.44
N ALA A 398 18.23 -14.67 1.39
CA ALA A 398 18.64 -13.75 2.45
C ALA A 398 19.86 -14.33 3.21
N PRO A 399 20.87 -13.51 3.54
CA PRO A 399 21.97 -13.95 4.38
C PRO A 399 21.42 -14.42 5.74
N PRO A 400 22.00 -15.47 6.35
CA PRO A 400 21.52 -15.99 7.63
C PRO A 400 21.58 -14.90 8.73
N GLU A 401 20.51 -14.77 9.52
CA GLU A 401 20.52 -13.90 10.70
C GLU A 401 21.63 -14.36 11.66
N PRO A 402 22.43 -13.43 12.23
CA PRO A 402 23.36 -13.78 13.29
C PRO A 402 22.58 -14.33 14.49
N PRO A 403 23.12 -15.33 15.21
CA PRO A 403 22.42 -15.94 16.34
C PRO A 403 22.04 -14.87 17.38
N PRO A 404 20.86 -14.99 18.02
CA PRO A 404 20.44 -14.02 19.01
C PRO A 404 21.47 -13.95 20.14
N GLY A 405 22.11 -12.79 20.29
CA GLY A 405 22.98 -12.50 21.42
C GLY A 405 22.21 -12.74 22.72
N SER A 406 22.83 -13.44 23.67
CA SER A 406 22.22 -13.88 24.92
C SER A 406 21.45 -12.73 25.63
N PRO A 407 20.20 -12.94 26.08
CA PRO A 407 19.36 -11.89 26.71
C PRO A 407 19.83 -11.35 28.08
N ARG A 408 21.07 -11.60 28.52
CA ARG A 408 21.46 -11.46 29.94
C ARG A 408 22.15 -10.16 30.35
N ALA A 409 22.47 -9.23 29.44
CA ALA A 409 23.34 -8.10 29.79
C ALA A 409 22.65 -6.72 30.00
N ALA A 410 21.32 -6.61 29.93
CA ALA A 410 20.64 -5.29 29.89
C ALA A 410 19.68 -4.99 31.06
N LEU A 411 19.81 -5.69 32.20
CA LEU A 411 18.92 -5.50 33.36
C LEU A 411 19.64 -5.14 34.67
N GLU A 412 20.88 -4.67 34.63
CA GLU A 412 21.46 -4.03 35.82
C GLU A 412 21.16 -2.52 35.81
N PRO A 413 20.48 -1.99 36.83
CA PRO A 413 20.33 -0.55 36.99
C PRO A 413 21.70 0.07 37.28
N PRO A 414 21.99 1.29 36.80
CA PRO A 414 23.19 2.00 37.18
C PRO A 414 23.15 2.29 38.69
N VAL A 415 24.24 1.90 39.38
CA VAL A 415 24.52 2.23 40.78
C VAL A 415 24.83 3.71 40.94
#